data_AF-A0A2N9GB32-F1
#
_entry.id   AF-A0A2N9GB32-F1
#
_cell.length_a   1.000
_cell.length_b   1.000
_cell.length_c   1.000
_cell.angle_alpha   90.00
_cell.angle_beta   90.00
_cell.angle_gamma   90.00
#
_symmetry.space_group_name_H-M   'P 1'
#
loop_
_entity.id
_entity.type
_entity.pdbx_description
1 polymer ?
#
loop_
_entity_poly.entity_id
_entity_poly.type
_entity_poly.pdbx_seq_one_letter_code
_entity_poly.pdbx_strand_id
1 'polypeptide(L)'
;MIKQIFSKLPRKPSKSSQNELYNDGGVNANSSLDSFSGHNSVNGSKPTLSSSKSMNLGRSSSGNHSSAMNKSNHGKKSASVVAQVGPLLSTAVYEALPSFRDVSSSEKQSLFIRKLNMCCVVFDFNDSAKSLKEKDVKRQTLLDLVDYISTVTSKFSEVAMQAITKMVATNLFRTLPSPNHDSKNLEMFDPEDEEPAMEPAWPHLQIVYEFLLRFVASSETDAKLAKRYIDHSFVLKLLDLFDSEDQRERDYLKTILHRIYGKFMVHRPFIRKAINNIFYRFIFETEKHNGIAELLEILGSIINGFALPLKEEHKLFLVRALIPLHKPKCVTMYHQQLSYCITQFVEKDAKLADTVIRGLLKYWPITNSSKEVMFLGELEEVLEATQGAEFQRCMVPLFRQIGRCLNSSHFQVAERTLFLWNNDHIRNLITQNRKVILPIIFPALERNTRDHWNQAVQSLTLNVRKIFSDADQALFDECLVKFDEDEVKERETHEKRESTWKRLEDVAASKVIINEAVLVSRFASSVAIATSTKPRATAGS
;
A
#
# COMPACT_ATOMS: atom_id res chain seq x y z
N MET A 1 -33.84 0.16 -4.40
CA MET A 1 -33.60 -1.10 -3.67
C MET A 1 -32.13 -1.27 -3.23
N ILE A 2 -31.45 -0.22 -2.70
CA ILE A 2 -30.12 -0.34 -2.03
C ILE A 2 -30.01 0.76 -0.96
N LYS A 3 -30.86 0.73 0.07
CA LYS A 3 -30.75 1.60 1.26
C LYS A 3 -31.14 0.88 2.57
N GLN A 4 -31.12 -0.45 2.61
CA GLN A 4 -31.63 -1.23 3.76
C GLN A 4 -30.70 -2.36 4.24
N ILE A 5 -29.37 -2.20 4.16
CA ILE A 5 -28.44 -3.24 4.66
C ILE A 5 -27.54 -2.77 5.82
N PHE A 6 -27.57 -1.50 6.24
CA PHE A 6 -26.74 -1.03 7.37
C PHE A 6 -27.54 -0.50 8.57
N SER A 7 -28.58 -1.22 8.99
CA SER A 7 -29.25 -0.90 10.26
C SER A 7 -29.91 -2.14 10.89
N LYS A 8 -29.22 -2.76 11.86
CA LYS A 8 -29.67 -3.72 12.91
C LYS A 8 -28.41 -4.45 13.41
N LEU A 9 -27.90 -4.31 14.64
CA LEU A 9 -28.46 -4.50 16.01
C LEU A 9 -27.38 -4.06 17.08
N PRO A 10 -27.56 -4.11 18.43
CA PRO A 10 -28.21 -3.07 19.25
C PRO A 10 -27.61 -2.74 20.67
N ARG A 11 -28.07 -1.60 21.25
CA ARG A 11 -28.45 -1.28 22.68
C ARG A 11 -27.45 -1.45 23.85
N LYS A 12 -27.03 -0.34 24.50
CA LYS A 12 -27.57 0.41 25.69
C LYS A 12 -27.07 -0.08 27.06
N PRO A 13 -26.89 0.84 28.03
CA PRO A 13 -27.65 0.71 29.27
C PRO A 13 -28.46 1.96 29.62
N SER A 14 -29.56 1.71 30.32
CA SER A 14 -30.58 2.67 30.79
C SER A 14 -30.21 3.29 32.14
N LYS A 15 -30.60 4.55 32.33
CA LYS A 15 -30.66 5.23 33.63
C LYS A 15 -31.71 4.59 34.56
N SER A 16 -31.42 4.61 35.86
CA SER A 16 -32.44 4.72 36.92
C SER A 16 -31.98 5.74 37.97
N SER A 17 -32.88 6.65 38.31
CA SER A 17 -32.75 7.76 39.25
C SER A 17 -33.22 7.32 40.64
N GLN A 18 -32.60 7.80 41.73
CA GLN A 18 -33.24 8.54 42.84
C GLN A 18 -32.31 8.74 44.06
N ASN A 19 -32.03 10.02 44.33
CA ASN A 19 -32.24 10.77 45.57
C ASN A 19 -31.56 10.45 46.93
N GLU A 20 -30.97 11.54 47.44
CA GLU A 20 -31.07 12.11 48.81
C GLU A 20 -29.95 11.82 49.85
N LEU A 21 -29.21 12.90 50.14
CA LEU A 21 -28.97 13.53 51.47
C LEU A 21 -27.55 13.54 52.09
N TYR A 22 -27.23 14.76 52.58
CA TYR A 22 -26.25 15.25 53.56
C TYR A 22 -24.83 15.70 53.14
N ASN A 23 -24.63 17.04 53.24
CA ASN A 23 -23.65 17.81 54.04
C ASN A 23 -22.19 17.32 54.09
N ASP A 24 -21.13 18.13 54.08
CA ASP A 24 -20.92 19.51 54.56
C ASP A 24 -19.57 20.02 54.01
N GLY A 25 -19.35 21.34 54.06
CA GLY A 25 -18.05 21.90 54.45
C GLY A 25 -16.95 22.16 53.41
N GLY A 26 -16.91 23.40 52.89
CA GLY A 26 -15.87 24.34 53.35
C GLY A 26 -14.60 24.61 52.53
N VAL A 27 -14.53 25.86 52.04
CA VAL A 27 -13.47 26.89 52.27
C VAL A 27 -12.12 26.84 51.50
N ASN A 28 -11.88 27.97 50.79
CA ASN A 28 -10.65 28.72 50.47
C ASN A 28 -9.68 28.38 49.32
N ALA A 29 -9.67 29.35 48.37
CA ALA A 29 -8.56 30.26 48.01
C ALA A 29 -7.21 29.67 47.54
N ASN A 30 -6.82 29.96 46.29
CA ASN A 30 -5.93 31.10 46.01
C ASN A 30 -5.67 31.33 44.51
N SER A 31 -5.34 32.58 44.26
CA SER A 31 -5.15 33.36 43.05
C SER A 31 -3.84 33.11 42.29
N SER A 32 -3.95 33.14 40.96
CA SER A 32 -3.29 34.09 40.02
C SER A 32 -1.78 34.07 39.71
N LEU A 33 -1.53 34.28 38.40
CA LEU A 33 -0.42 35.02 37.75
C LEU A 33 0.97 34.32 37.76
N ASP A 34 1.83 34.38 36.75
CA ASP A 34 1.99 35.37 35.69
C ASP A 34 2.80 34.82 34.51
N SER A 35 2.69 35.52 33.38
CA SER A 35 3.52 35.38 32.18
C SER A 35 4.83 36.14 32.36
N PHE A 36 5.94 35.76 31.72
CA PHE A 36 6.92 36.74 31.21
C PHE A 36 7.80 36.19 30.08
N SER A 37 8.09 37.11 29.18
CA SER A 37 8.76 37.09 27.89
C SER A 37 10.28 37.27 27.95
N GLY A 38 10.99 36.69 26.96
CA GLY A 38 11.88 37.37 26.01
C GLY A 38 13.19 38.06 26.45
N HIS A 39 14.28 37.76 25.72
CA HIS A 39 15.37 38.67 25.31
C HIS A 39 16.17 37.97 24.16
N ASN A 40 16.25 38.47 22.92
CA ASN A 40 17.14 39.51 22.33
C ASN A 40 18.65 39.34 22.62
N SER A 41 19.64 39.60 21.75
CA SER A 41 19.83 39.81 20.30
C SER A 41 21.32 40.20 20.06
N VAL A 42 21.77 40.15 18.80
CA VAL A 42 22.86 40.90 18.11
C VAL A 42 24.36 40.51 18.25
N ASN A 43 24.95 40.11 17.12
CA ASN A 43 26.13 40.68 16.40
C ASN A 43 26.61 39.63 15.37
N GLY A 44 26.89 39.85 14.08
CA GLY A 44 27.13 41.02 13.25
C GLY A 44 28.49 40.88 12.54
N SER A 45 28.55 40.50 11.25
CA SER A 45 29.65 40.87 10.32
C SER A 45 29.36 40.51 8.85
N LYS A 46 29.78 41.42 7.95
CA LYS A 46 29.59 41.43 6.48
C LYS A 46 30.92 41.05 5.76
N PRO A 47 30.97 40.98 4.40
CA PRO A 47 31.78 40.02 3.63
C PRO A 47 33.15 40.56 3.19
N THR A 48 34.06 39.66 2.78
CA THR A 48 35.25 40.02 1.98
C THR A 48 35.54 39.00 0.88
N LEU A 49 35.94 39.56 -0.27
CA LEU A 49 36.40 38.91 -1.49
C LEU A 49 37.94 38.72 -1.39
N SER A 50 38.49 37.59 -1.80
CA SER A 50 39.88 37.55 -2.30
C SER A 50 40.10 36.38 -3.26
N SER A 51 40.96 36.61 -4.25
CA SER A 51 41.16 35.85 -5.48
C SER A 51 42.47 35.08 -5.48
N SER A 52 42.53 33.95 -6.20
CA SER A 52 43.66 33.52 -7.06
C SER A 52 43.14 32.42 -8.01
N LYS A 53 43.05 32.62 -9.34
CA LYS A 53 44.07 32.33 -10.40
C LYS A 53 44.70 30.93 -10.24
N SER A 54 44.79 30.05 -11.24
CA SER A 54 44.63 30.05 -12.71
C SER A 54 44.75 28.56 -13.15
N MET A 55 44.16 28.09 -14.24
CA MET A 55 44.82 28.06 -15.55
C MET A 55 43.83 28.08 -16.72
N ASN A 56 44.21 28.90 -17.70
CA ASN A 56 43.66 29.11 -19.03
C ASN A 56 44.15 28.04 -20.01
N LEU A 57 43.33 27.77 -21.03
CA LEU A 57 43.65 27.72 -22.47
C LEU A 57 42.25 27.74 -23.13
N GLY A 58 41.77 28.82 -23.76
CA GLY A 58 42.35 29.55 -24.88
C GLY A 58 42.21 28.70 -26.15
N ARG A 59 41.59 29.10 -27.27
CA ARG A 59 41.09 30.40 -27.73
C ARG A 59 40.43 30.15 -29.12
N SER A 60 39.41 30.94 -29.48
CA SER A 60 39.18 31.62 -30.80
C SER A 60 39.38 30.87 -32.13
N SER A 61 38.70 31.14 -33.24
CA SER A 61 37.62 32.04 -33.67
C SER A 61 37.48 31.89 -35.18
N SER A 62 36.31 32.25 -35.71
CA SER A 62 36.08 32.98 -36.97
C SER A 62 36.48 32.36 -38.31
N GLY A 63 35.53 32.38 -39.24
CA GLY A 63 35.76 32.16 -40.66
C GLY A 63 34.51 32.47 -41.49
N ASN A 64 34.31 33.75 -41.81
CA ASN A 64 33.38 34.25 -42.83
C ASN A 64 33.72 33.66 -44.21
N HIS A 65 32.70 33.38 -45.03
CA HIS A 65 32.78 33.62 -46.48
C HIS A 65 31.41 33.97 -47.07
N SER A 66 31.45 34.96 -47.95
CA SER A 66 30.35 35.63 -48.62
C SER A 66 30.24 35.23 -50.09
N SER A 67 29.07 35.58 -50.66
CA SER A 67 28.78 35.95 -52.06
C SER A 67 28.46 34.87 -53.09
N ALA A 68 27.24 34.96 -53.65
CA ALA A 68 27.01 35.10 -55.09
C ALA A 68 25.56 35.56 -55.37
N MET A 69 25.42 36.72 -56.01
CA MET A 69 24.19 37.18 -56.69
C MET A 69 24.11 36.56 -58.09
N ASN A 70 22.91 36.27 -58.59
CA ASN A 70 22.64 36.41 -60.02
C ASN A 70 21.19 36.85 -60.30
N LYS A 71 21.06 37.68 -61.34
CA LYS A 71 19.92 38.54 -61.68
C LYS A 71 18.86 37.88 -62.60
N SER A 72 17.63 38.38 -62.44
CA SER A 72 16.61 38.77 -63.44
C SER A 72 16.09 37.79 -64.51
N ASN A 73 14.76 37.63 -64.58
CA ASN A 73 14.00 38.06 -65.77
C ASN A 73 12.50 38.29 -65.52
N HIS A 74 11.94 39.27 -66.24
CA HIS A 74 10.55 39.75 -66.19
C HIS A 74 9.55 38.87 -66.97
N GLY A 75 8.29 38.81 -66.52
CA GLY A 75 7.16 38.28 -67.28
C GLY A 75 5.78 38.58 -66.66
N LYS A 76 5.00 39.43 -67.33
CA LYS A 76 3.72 40.08 -67.02
C LYS A 76 2.49 39.22 -66.60
N LYS A 77 1.67 39.84 -65.71
CA LYS A 77 0.18 39.87 -65.59
C LYS A 77 -0.59 38.65 -65.06
N SER A 78 -1.19 38.78 -63.86
CA SER A 78 -2.61 39.15 -63.64
C SER A 78 -2.96 39.04 -62.15
N ALA A 79 -3.84 39.92 -61.67
CA ALA A 79 -4.20 40.07 -60.26
C ALA A 79 -5.26 39.04 -59.80
N SER A 80 -5.07 38.45 -58.62
CA SER A 80 -6.18 38.12 -57.70
C SER A 80 -5.65 37.83 -56.29
N VAL A 81 -6.29 38.47 -55.31
CA VAL A 81 -6.10 38.42 -53.86
C VAL A 81 -5.86 37.00 -53.32
N VAL A 82 -4.74 36.78 -52.64
CA VAL A 82 -4.56 35.62 -51.74
C VAL A 82 -4.06 36.16 -50.40
N ALA A 83 -4.97 36.15 -49.41
CA ALA A 83 -4.67 36.42 -48.02
C ALA A 83 -3.74 35.32 -47.48
N GLN A 84 -2.71 35.75 -46.76
CA GLN A 84 -1.85 34.90 -45.94
C GLN A 84 -2.70 34.10 -44.95
N VAL A 85 -2.69 32.78 -45.05
CA VAL A 85 -3.11 31.90 -43.95
C VAL A 85 -1.89 31.71 -43.05
N GLY A 86 -1.67 32.68 -42.16
CA GLY A 86 -0.92 32.47 -40.94
C GLY A 86 -1.76 31.70 -39.92
N PRO A 87 -1.15 30.98 -38.97
CA PRO A 87 -1.89 30.26 -37.94
C PRO A 87 -2.61 31.27 -37.04
N LEU A 88 -3.92 31.37 -37.22
CA LEU A 88 -4.79 32.18 -36.36
C LEU A 88 -4.93 31.47 -35.00
N LEU A 89 -3.95 31.66 -34.13
CA LEU A 89 -4.20 31.69 -32.69
C LEU A 89 -5.08 32.93 -32.44
N SER A 90 -6.38 32.75 -32.65
CA SER A 90 -7.38 33.71 -32.20
C SER A 90 -7.38 33.63 -30.69
N THR A 91 -6.88 34.67 -30.04
CA THR A 91 -7.23 35.06 -28.68
C THR A 91 -8.72 35.38 -28.66
N ALA A 92 -9.57 34.35 -28.80
CA ALA A 92 -10.98 34.47 -28.54
C ALA A 92 -11.12 34.67 -27.03
N VAL A 93 -11.64 35.83 -26.63
CA VAL A 93 -12.02 36.13 -25.26
C VAL A 93 -12.79 34.93 -24.70
N TYR A 94 -12.30 34.35 -23.60
CA TYR A 94 -12.93 33.21 -22.94
C TYR A 94 -14.23 33.68 -22.28
N GLU A 95 -15.28 33.83 -23.09
CA GLU A 95 -16.53 34.48 -22.70
C GLU A 95 -17.56 33.47 -22.20
N ALA A 96 -18.38 33.90 -21.23
CA ALA A 96 -19.39 33.05 -20.61
C ALA A 96 -20.48 32.65 -21.62
N LEU A 97 -20.77 31.36 -21.71
CA LEU A 97 -21.85 30.83 -22.53
C LEU A 97 -23.20 30.83 -21.79
N PRO A 98 -24.34 30.96 -22.49
CA PRO A 98 -25.68 30.95 -21.88
C PRO A 98 -25.95 29.74 -20.99
N SER A 99 -26.82 29.86 -19.98
CA SER A 99 -27.23 28.74 -19.13
C SER A 99 -28.10 27.73 -19.88
N PHE A 100 -28.08 26.45 -19.49
CA PHE A 100 -29.01 25.45 -20.04
C PHE A 100 -30.49 25.75 -19.72
N ARG A 101 -30.77 26.63 -18.74
CA ARG A 101 -32.14 27.05 -18.38
C ARG A 101 -32.72 28.07 -19.35
N ASP A 102 -31.86 28.84 -20.02
CA ASP A 102 -32.27 29.98 -20.84
C ASP A 102 -32.45 29.61 -22.33
N VAL A 103 -32.29 28.33 -22.66
CA VAL A 103 -32.16 27.84 -24.03
C VAL A 103 -33.18 26.73 -24.32
N SER A 104 -33.70 26.71 -25.55
CA SER A 104 -34.70 25.74 -26.01
C SER A 104 -34.15 24.30 -25.99
N SER A 105 -35.01 23.30 -25.79
CA SER A 105 -34.59 21.89 -25.73
C SER A 105 -33.84 21.41 -26.98
N SER A 106 -34.14 21.98 -28.15
CA SER A 106 -33.45 21.69 -29.43
C SER A 106 -32.00 22.17 -29.45
N GLU A 107 -31.69 23.28 -28.80
CA GLU A 107 -30.37 23.90 -28.81
C GLU A 107 -29.46 23.37 -27.69
N LYS A 108 -30.03 22.77 -26.64
CA LYS A 108 -29.29 22.23 -25.48
C LYS A 108 -28.17 21.27 -25.88
N GLN A 109 -28.39 20.40 -26.85
CA GLN A 109 -27.37 19.45 -27.32
C GLN A 109 -26.18 20.17 -27.98
N SER A 110 -26.44 21.15 -28.85
CA SER A 110 -25.38 21.95 -29.49
C SER A 110 -24.60 22.78 -28.45
N LEU A 111 -25.32 23.40 -27.52
CA LEU A 111 -24.73 24.16 -26.42
C LEU A 111 -23.86 23.27 -25.52
N PHE A 112 -24.30 22.05 -25.23
CA PHE A 112 -23.53 21.08 -24.45
C PHE A 112 -22.18 20.77 -25.09
N ILE A 113 -22.14 20.49 -26.40
CA ILE A 113 -20.88 20.28 -27.13
C ILE A 113 -20.00 21.54 -27.09
N ARG A 114 -20.59 22.72 -27.27
CA ARG A 114 -19.84 23.99 -27.23
C ARG A 114 -19.20 24.23 -25.85
N LYS A 115 -19.95 24.00 -24.76
CA LYS A 115 -19.45 24.11 -23.38
C LYS A 115 -18.34 23.09 -23.09
N LEU A 116 -18.48 21.84 -23.54
CA LEU A 116 -17.43 20.81 -23.40
C LEU A 116 -16.12 21.22 -24.09
N ASN A 117 -16.21 21.72 -25.33
CA ASN A 117 -15.04 22.19 -26.07
C ASN A 117 -14.39 23.40 -25.40
N MET A 118 -15.18 24.33 -24.84
CA MET A 118 -14.66 25.46 -24.07
C MET A 118 -13.87 24.99 -22.84
N CYS A 119 -14.39 24.00 -22.11
CA CYS A 119 -13.73 23.42 -20.94
C CYS A 119 -12.46 22.60 -21.26
N CYS A 120 -12.11 22.39 -22.53
CA CYS A 120 -10.84 21.77 -22.91
C CYS A 120 -9.63 22.71 -22.73
N VAL A 121 -9.85 24.02 -22.57
CA VAL A 121 -8.76 24.97 -22.28
C VAL A 121 -8.28 24.77 -20.84
N VAL A 122 -7.02 24.38 -20.65
CA VAL A 122 -6.41 24.18 -19.33
C VAL A 122 -5.75 25.47 -18.89
N PHE A 123 -6.01 25.87 -17.64
CA PHE A 123 -5.39 27.06 -17.03
C PHE A 123 -4.30 26.62 -16.06
N ASP A 124 -3.22 27.41 -15.97
CA ASP A 124 -2.17 27.21 -14.99
C ASP A 124 -2.60 27.78 -13.62
N PHE A 125 -2.53 26.95 -12.58
CA PHE A 125 -2.87 27.30 -11.20
C PHE A 125 -1.66 27.59 -10.31
N ASN A 126 -0.43 27.40 -10.81
CA ASN A 126 0.78 27.78 -10.09
C ASN A 126 0.87 29.30 -9.84
N ASP A 127 0.27 30.09 -10.74
CA ASP A 127 0.06 31.52 -10.56
C ASP A 127 -1.43 31.78 -10.28
N SER A 128 -1.76 32.00 -9.01
CA SER A 128 -3.14 32.20 -8.55
C SER A 128 -3.77 33.49 -9.07
N ALA A 129 -2.98 34.51 -9.43
CA ALA A 129 -3.46 35.81 -9.87
C ALA A 129 -3.74 35.89 -11.38
N LYS A 130 -3.15 35.00 -12.19
CA LYS A 130 -3.38 34.96 -13.64
C LYS A 130 -4.74 34.36 -13.99
N SER A 131 -5.42 35.00 -14.95
CA SER A 131 -6.66 34.53 -15.58
C SER A 131 -7.81 34.23 -14.61
N LEU A 132 -7.96 35.04 -13.54
CA LEU A 132 -9.00 34.83 -12.52
C LEU A 132 -10.41 34.79 -13.11
N LYS A 133 -10.73 35.71 -14.03
CA LYS A 133 -12.05 35.77 -14.67
C LYS A 133 -12.33 34.53 -15.50
N GLU A 134 -11.37 34.13 -16.35
CA GLU A 134 -11.50 32.98 -17.24
C GLU A 134 -11.55 31.66 -16.44
N LYS A 135 -10.77 31.56 -15.35
CA LYS A 135 -10.83 30.44 -14.40
C LYS A 135 -12.21 30.33 -13.75
N ASP A 136 -12.81 31.46 -13.35
CA ASP A 136 -14.15 31.49 -12.76
C ASP A 136 -15.23 31.11 -13.78
N VAL A 137 -15.16 31.65 -15.01
CA VAL A 137 -16.05 31.28 -16.12
C VAL A 137 -15.97 29.78 -16.43
N LYS A 138 -14.77 29.20 -16.46
CA LYS A 138 -14.59 27.76 -16.66
C LYS A 138 -15.21 26.98 -15.51
N ARG A 139 -14.98 27.39 -14.25
CA ARG A 139 -15.56 26.74 -13.07
C ARG A 139 -17.08 26.71 -13.15
N GLN A 140 -17.71 27.85 -13.45
CA GLN A 140 -19.16 27.94 -13.55
C GLN A 140 -19.72 27.12 -14.72
N THR A 141 -19.01 27.08 -15.84
CA THR A 141 -19.39 26.25 -16.99
C THR A 141 -19.31 24.76 -16.66
N LEU A 142 -18.27 24.32 -15.94
CA LEU A 142 -18.14 22.93 -15.49
C LEU A 142 -19.26 22.55 -14.52
N LEU A 143 -19.65 23.43 -13.60
CA LEU A 143 -20.80 23.19 -12.70
C LEU A 143 -22.09 23.03 -13.50
N ASP A 144 -22.35 23.91 -14.47
CA ASP A 144 -23.54 23.82 -15.32
C ASP A 144 -23.55 22.53 -16.17
N LEU A 145 -22.39 22.04 -16.60
CA LEU A 145 -22.25 20.73 -17.27
C LEU A 145 -22.57 19.56 -16.34
N VAL A 146 -22.18 19.62 -15.06
CA VAL A 146 -22.51 18.60 -14.04
C VAL A 146 -24.01 18.58 -13.74
N ASP A 147 -24.64 19.75 -13.64
CA ASP A 147 -26.09 19.86 -13.44
C ASP A 147 -26.85 19.32 -14.66
N TYR A 148 -26.40 19.65 -15.87
CA TYR A 148 -26.99 19.14 -17.10
C TYR A 148 -26.89 17.61 -17.20
N ILE A 149 -25.71 17.03 -16.98
CA ILE A 149 -25.53 15.57 -17.09
C ILE A 149 -26.31 14.79 -16.02
N SER A 150 -26.62 15.43 -14.90
CA SER A 150 -27.43 14.85 -13.82
C SER A 150 -28.93 14.91 -14.10
N THR A 151 -29.38 15.81 -15.00
CA THR A 151 -30.79 16.04 -15.32
C THR A 151 -31.20 15.51 -16.70
N VAL A 152 -30.24 15.25 -17.59
CA VAL A 152 -30.52 14.75 -18.93
C VAL A 152 -31.11 13.34 -18.87
N THR A 153 -32.25 13.17 -19.55
CA THR A 153 -32.97 11.89 -19.66
C THR A 153 -32.83 11.24 -21.03
N SER A 154 -32.14 11.91 -21.96
CA SER A 154 -31.87 11.38 -23.29
C SER A 154 -30.48 10.75 -23.38
N LYS A 155 -30.36 9.72 -24.22
CA LYS A 155 -29.08 9.07 -24.50
C LYS A 155 -28.10 10.04 -25.16
N PHE A 156 -26.83 9.93 -24.78
CA PHE A 156 -25.76 10.71 -25.39
C PHE A 156 -25.51 10.25 -26.83
N SER A 157 -25.45 11.21 -27.76
CA SER A 157 -25.05 10.97 -29.14
C SER A 157 -23.56 10.60 -29.24
N GLU A 158 -23.15 10.08 -30.39
CA GLU A 158 -21.75 9.73 -30.64
C GLU A 158 -20.82 10.97 -30.55
N VAL A 159 -21.27 12.11 -31.08
CA VAL A 159 -20.55 13.39 -31.02
C VAL A 159 -20.39 13.87 -29.57
N ALA A 160 -21.44 13.70 -28.74
CA ALA A 160 -21.37 14.01 -27.32
C ALA A 160 -20.36 13.12 -26.58
N MET A 161 -20.36 11.82 -26.87
CA MET A 161 -19.42 10.87 -26.27
C MET A 161 -17.96 11.26 -26.54
N GLN A 162 -17.66 11.64 -27.78
CA GLN A 162 -16.34 12.10 -28.19
C GLN A 162 -15.93 13.39 -27.47
N ALA A 163 -16.84 14.39 -27.43
CA ALA A 163 -16.58 15.66 -26.76
C ALA A 163 -16.37 15.51 -25.25
N ILE A 164 -17.17 14.67 -24.59
CA ILE A 164 -17.04 14.32 -23.17
C ILE A 164 -15.65 13.73 -22.90
N THR A 165 -15.30 12.67 -23.64
CA THR A 165 -14.05 11.93 -23.43
C THR A 165 -12.84 12.82 -23.69
N LYS A 166 -12.90 13.68 -24.72
CA LYS A 166 -11.86 14.67 -25.02
C LYS A 166 -11.70 15.69 -23.88
N MET A 167 -12.79 16.25 -23.37
CA MET A 167 -12.77 17.23 -22.29
C MET A 167 -12.16 16.62 -21.02
N VAL A 168 -12.59 15.41 -20.66
CA VAL A 168 -12.05 14.66 -19.52
C VAL A 168 -10.56 14.37 -19.70
N ALA A 169 -10.17 13.81 -20.84
CA ALA A 169 -8.78 13.44 -21.12
C ALA A 169 -7.84 14.65 -21.10
N THR A 170 -8.28 15.80 -21.62
CA THR A 170 -7.48 17.03 -21.69
C THR A 170 -7.25 17.64 -20.30
N ASN A 171 -8.20 17.49 -19.38
CA ASN A 171 -8.09 18.06 -18.04
C ASN A 171 -7.43 17.10 -17.04
N LEU A 172 -7.71 15.79 -17.11
CA LEU A 172 -7.26 14.83 -16.10
C LEU A 172 -5.91 14.19 -16.43
N PHE A 173 -5.70 13.76 -17.68
CA PHE A 173 -4.56 12.93 -18.04
C PHE A 173 -3.29 13.77 -18.21
N ARG A 174 -2.57 13.92 -17.10
CA ARG A 174 -1.31 14.63 -16.97
C ARG A 174 -0.22 13.71 -16.43
N THR A 175 1.03 14.05 -16.69
CA THR A 175 2.16 13.44 -16.00
C THR A 175 2.21 14.00 -14.59
N LEU A 176 2.15 13.14 -13.58
CA LEU A 176 2.31 13.53 -12.19
C LEU A 176 3.75 13.99 -11.95
N PRO A 177 3.99 14.96 -11.04
CA PRO A 177 5.35 15.37 -10.66
C PRO A 177 6.16 14.13 -10.26
N SER A 178 7.36 13.98 -10.83
CA SER A 178 8.23 12.86 -10.46
C SER A 178 8.65 13.03 -9.00
N PRO A 179 8.64 11.97 -8.17
CA PRO A 179 9.14 12.01 -6.78
C PRO A 179 10.66 12.22 -6.68
N ASN A 180 11.34 12.65 -7.75
CA ASN A 180 12.79 12.76 -7.85
C ASN A 180 13.36 14.04 -7.22
N HIS A 181 12.63 14.71 -6.33
CA HIS A 181 13.25 15.72 -5.47
C HIS A 181 14.07 15.01 -4.37
N ASP A 182 15.38 14.89 -4.62
CA ASP A 182 16.49 14.91 -3.64
C ASP A 182 16.67 13.83 -2.55
N SER A 183 15.97 12.70 -2.55
CA SER A 183 16.11 11.73 -1.44
C SER A 183 17.03 10.54 -1.73
N LYS A 184 18.32 10.80 -2.01
CA LYS A 184 19.40 9.81 -1.74
C LYS A 184 19.65 9.59 -0.23
N ASN A 185 18.84 10.23 0.63
CA ASN A 185 18.88 10.13 2.10
C ASN A 185 17.63 9.43 2.70
N LEU A 186 16.81 8.73 1.90
CA LEU A 186 15.52 8.14 2.29
C LEU A 186 15.62 6.80 3.06
N GLU A 187 16.56 6.67 3.99
CA GLU A 187 16.53 5.56 4.96
C GLU A 187 16.11 6.02 6.36
N MET A 188 15.96 7.32 6.59
CA MET A 188 15.63 7.90 7.91
C MET A 188 14.28 8.61 8.01
N PHE A 189 13.57 8.86 6.90
CA PHE A 189 12.27 9.52 6.95
C PHE A 189 11.14 8.49 6.86
N ASP A 190 10.24 8.51 7.85
CA ASP A 190 9.01 7.74 7.83
C ASP A 190 8.08 8.34 6.75
N PRO A 191 7.66 7.56 5.73
CA PRO A 191 6.70 8.03 4.73
C PRO A 191 5.36 8.53 5.32
N GLU A 192 5.05 8.17 6.57
CA GLU A 192 3.86 8.66 7.30
C GLU A 192 3.98 10.14 7.69
N ASP A 193 5.19 10.70 7.77
CA ASP A 193 5.44 12.10 8.18
C ASP A 193 5.48 13.09 7.00
N GLU A 194 5.38 12.62 5.75
CA GLU A 194 5.43 13.47 4.56
C GLU A 194 4.05 14.14 4.32
N GLU A 195 3.99 15.47 4.48
CA GLU A 195 2.75 16.23 4.27
C GLU A 195 2.28 16.09 2.80
N PRO A 196 1.06 15.58 2.54
CA PRO A 196 0.62 15.31 1.18
C PRO A 196 0.54 16.59 0.33
N ALA A 197 1.15 16.58 -0.86
CA ALA A 197 1.04 17.70 -1.77
C ALA A 197 -0.39 17.84 -2.29
N MET A 198 -0.94 19.05 -2.12
CA MET A 198 -2.28 19.39 -2.60
C MET A 198 -2.20 19.87 -4.05
N GLU A 199 -3.08 19.35 -4.91
CA GLU A 199 -3.11 19.73 -6.33
C GLU A 199 -3.64 21.17 -6.52
N PRO A 200 -2.84 22.13 -7.04
CA PRO A 200 -3.28 23.52 -7.20
C PRO A 200 -4.49 23.70 -8.12
N ALA A 201 -4.63 22.84 -9.14
CA ALA A 201 -5.75 22.88 -10.09
C ALA A 201 -7.03 22.22 -9.55
N TRP A 202 -7.06 21.80 -8.28
CA TRP A 202 -8.19 21.11 -7.66
C TRP A 202 -9.57 21.76 -7.87
N PRO A 203 -9.75 23.10 -7.81
CA PRO A 203 -11.06 23.72 -8.02
C PRO A 203 -11.69 23.42 -9.40
N HIS A 204 -10.89 23.12 -10.42
CA HIS A 204 -11.39 22.65 -11.71
C HIS A 204 -11.43 21.13 -11.77
N LEU A 205 -10.37 20.46 -11.32
CA LEU A 205 -10.25 19.00 -11.40
C LEU A 205 -11.36 18.28 -10.61
N GLN A 206 -11.71 18.76 -9.42
CA GLN A 206 -12.80 18.21 -8.63
C GLN A 206 -14.11 18.14 -9.44
N ILE A 207 -14.43 19.20 -10.18
CA ILE A 207 -15.67 19.26 -10.97
C ILE A 207 -15.57 18.36 -12.21
N VAL A 208 -14.40 18.24 -12.82
CA VAL A 208 -14.18 17.31 -13.94
C VAL A 208 -14.30 15.85 -13.48
N TYR A 209 -13.79 15.52 -12.29
CA TYR A 209 -13.96 14.21 -11.68
C TYR A 209 -15.43 13.91 -11.34
N GLU A 210 -16.13 14.86 -10.73
CA GLU A 210 -17.57 14.74 -10.46
C GLU A 210 -18.34 14.54 -11.78
N PHE A 211 -18.03 15.31 -12.81
CA PHE A 211 -18.62 15.16 -14.14
C PHE A 211 -18.40 13.76 -14.72
N LEU A 212 -17.16 13.26 -14.69
CA LEU A 212 -16.82 11.91 -15.15
C LEU A 212 -17.57 10.83 -14.34
N LEU A 213 -17.64 10.99 -13.02
CA LEU A 213 -18.37 10.08 -12.15
C LEU A 213 -19.86 10.02 -12.51
N ARG A 214 -20.53 11.18 -12.66
CA ARG A 214 -21.94 11.26 -13.06
C ARG A 214 -22.16 10.67 -14.45
N PHE A 215 -21.27 10.96 -15.40
CA PHE A 215 -21.32 10.40 -16.75
C PHE A 215 -21.26 8.87 -16.75
N VAL A 216 -20.28 8.28 -16.05
CA VAL A 216 -20.12 6.81 -16.01
C VAL A 216 -21.28 6.16 -15.26
N ALA A 217 -21.76 6.78 -14.18
CA ALA A 217 -22.86 6.26 -13.36
C ALA A 217 -24.25 6.42 -13.99
N SER A 218 -24.44 7.36 -14.93
CA SER A 218 -25.73 7.64 -15.57
C SER A 218 -26.32 6.42 -16.29
N SER A 219 -27.63 6.19 -16.17
CA SER A 219 -28.36 5.16 -16.94
C SER A 219 -28.39 5.46 -18.43
N GLU A 220 -28.29 6.73 -18.81
CA GLU A 220 -28.41 7.20 -20.19
C GLU A 220 -27.13 7.00 -21.01
N THR A 221 -26.02 6.72 -20.33
CA THR A 221 -24.75 6.35 -20.98
C THR A 221 -24.81 4.92 -21.48
N ASP A 222 -25.09 4.75 -22.77
CA ASP A 222 -25.10 3.45 -23.44
C ASP A 222 -23.72 2.79 -23.42
N ALA A 223 -23.59 1.69 -22.69
CA ALA A 223 -22.35 0.96 -22.53
C ALA A 223 -21.79 0.39 -23.85
N LYS A 224 -22.66 0.07 -24.82
CA LYS A 224 -22.22 -0.46 -26.14
C LYS A 224 -21.54 0.62 -26.98
N LEU A 225 -22.00 1.86 -26.84
CA LEU A 225 -21.44 3.02 -27.53
C LEU A 225 -20.21 3.55 -26.78
N ALA A 226 -20.33 3.77 -25.47
CA ALA A 226 -19.29 4.40 -24.64
C ALA A 226 -18.00 3.58 -24.54
N LYS A 227 -18.05 2.23 -24.64
CA LYS A 227 -16.83 1.38 -24.67
C LYS A 227 -15.87 1.66 -25.83
N ARG A 228 -16.33 2.36 -26.89
CA ARG A 228 -15.48 2.76 -28.02
C ARG A 228 -14.59 3.98 -27.67
N TYR A 229 -14.98 4.72 -26.64
CA TYR A 229 -14.32 5.95 -26.21
C TYR A 229 -13.59 5.78 -24.88
N ILE A 230 -14.18 5.03 -23.94
CA ILE A 230 -13.49 4.53 -22.74
C ILE A 230 -12.75 3.26 -23.15
N ASP A 231 -11.68 3.40 -23.90
CA ASP A 231 -10.87 2.27 -24.37
C ASP A 231 -9.77 1.89 -23.37
N HIS A 232 -8.92 0.94 -23.74
CA HIS A 232 -7.80 0.52 -22.90
C HIS A 232 -6.79 1.65 -22.63
N SER A 233 -6.60 2.56 -23.58
CA SER A 233 -5.70 3.72 -23.42
C SER A 233 -6.25 4.68 -22.37
N PHE A 234 -7.55 4.97 -22.42
CA PHE A 234 -8.24 5.78 -21.42
C PHE A 234 -8.10 5.16 -20.02
N VAL A 235 -8.34 3.85 -19.90
CA VAL A 235 -8.24 3.14 -18.62
C VAL A 235 -6.83 3.14 -18.06
N LEU A 236 -5.79 2.97 -18.91
CA LEU A 236 -4.40 3.06 -18.45
C LEU A 236 -4.06 4.45 -17.92
N LYS A 237 -4.40 5.50 -18.67
CA LYS A 237 -4.14 6.87 -18.22
C LYS A 237 -4.91 7.22 -16.95
N LEU A 238 -6.10 6.65 -16.76
CA LEU A 238 -6.86 6.79 -15.51
C LEU A 238 -6.16 6.06 -14.35
N LEU A 239 -5.60 4.88 -14.60
CA LEU A 239 -4.84 4.11 -13.61
C LEU A 239 -3.53 4.80 -13.23
N ASP A 240 -2.83 5.44 -14.17
CA ASP A 240 -1.60 6.19 -13.89
C ASP A 240 -1.82 7.33 -12.87
N LEU A 241 -3.04 7.89 -12.81
CA LEU A 241 -3.38 8.96 -11.86
C LEU A 241 -3.55 8.46 -10.41
N PHE A 242 -3.63 7.14 -10.17
CA PHE A 242 -3.68 6.62 -8.80
C PHE A 242 -2.40 6.89 -8.01
N ASP A 243 -1.30 7.23 -8.69
CA ASP A 243 -0.05 7.63 -8.03
C ASP A 243 -0.05 9.10 -7.56
N SER A 244 -1.18 9.82 -7.70
CA SER A 244 -1.32 11.19 -7.19
C SER A 244 -1.10 11.24 -5.68
N GLU A 245 -0.42 12.27 -5.18
CA GLU A 245 -0.20 12.51 -3.75
C GLU A 245 -1.46 13.04 -3.05
N ASP A 246 -2.40 13.64 -3.79
CA ASP A 246 -3.65 14.18 -3.27
C ASP A 246 -4.70 13.06 -3.04
N GLN A 247 -4.99 12.76 -1.77
CA GLN A 247 -5.98 11.74 -1.37
C GLN A 247 -7.36 11.97 -2.00
N ARG A 248 -7.77 13.23 -2.19
CA ARG A 248 -9.08 13.55 -2.75
C ARG A 248 -9.19 13.10 -4.20
N GLU A 249 -8.10 13.21 -4.95
CA GLU A 249 -8.02 12.71 -6.33
C GLU A 249 -8.13 11.19 -6.36
N ARG A 250 -7.39 10.50 -5.48
CA ARG A 250 -7.42 9.03 -5.36
C ARG A 250 -8.81 8.50 -5.02
N ASP A 251 -9.56 9.18 -4.16
CA ASP A 251 -10.93 8.77 -3.80
C ASP A 251 -11.93 8.88 -4.96
N TYR A 252 -11.80 9.91 -5.80
CA TYR A 252 -12.58 10.02 -7.03
C TYR A 252 -12.20 8.93 -8.03
N LEU A 253 -10.90 8.72 -8.25
CA LEU A 253 -10.38 7.69 -9.14
C LEU A 253 -10.86 6.29 -8.72
N LYS A 254 -10.80 5.97 -7.42
CA LYS A 254 -11.32 4.75 -6.83
C LYS A 254 -12.77 4.50 -7.23
N THR A 255 -13.62 5.50 -6.98
CA THR A 255 -15.06 5.41 -7.26
C THR A 255 -15.33 5.28 -8.75
N ILE A 256 -14.67 6.07 -9.59
CA ILE A 256 -14.85 6.08 -11.04
C ILE A 256 -14.40 4.75 -11.65
N LEU A 257 -13.21 4.26 -11.29
CA LEU A 257 -12.68 2.98 -11.79
C LEU A 257 -13.58 1.82 -11.39
N HIS A 258 -14.09 1.80 -10.15
CA HIS A 258 -15.06 0.79 -9.73
C HIS A 258 -16.35 0.81 -10.58
N ARG A 259 -16.88 2.01 -10.89
CA ARG A 259 -18.06 2.14 -11.78
C ARG A 259 -17.75 1.70 -13.21
N ILE A 260 -16.57 2.03 -13.74
CA ILE A 260 -16.13 1.57 -15.06
C ILE A 260 -16.05 0.04 -15.08
N TYR A 261 -15.43 -0.58 -14.07
CA TYR A 261 -15.31 -2.03 -13.95
C TYR A 261 -16.68 -2.73 -13.91
N GLY A 262 -17.62 -2.18 -13.13
CA GLY A 262 -18.98 -2.70 -13.01
C GLY A 262 -19.74 -2.63 -14.34
N LYS A 263 -19.77 -1.46 -14.96
CA LYS A 263 -20.59 -1.14 -16.14
C LYS A 263 -20.03 -1.71 -17.45
N PHE A 264 -18.71 -1.65 -17.65
CA PHE A 264 -18.05 -2.07 -18.88
C PHE A 264 -17.36 -3.42 -18.73
N MET A 265 -18.16 -4.49 -18.79
CA MET A 265 -17.66 -5.87 -18.58
C MET A 265 -16.48 -6.24 -19.49
N VAL A 266 -16.42 -5.68 -20.70
CA VAL A 266 -15.34 -5.91 -21.68
C VAL A 266 -13.96 -5.49 -21.18
N HIS A 267 -13.88 -4.48 -20.30
CA HIS A 267 -12.59 -3.99 -19.76
C HIS A 267 -12.15 -4.73 -18.50
N ARG A 268 -12.99 -5.58 -17.89
CA ARG A 268 -12.65 -6.27 -16.63
C ARG A 268 -11.34 -7.08 -16.70
N PRO A 269 -11.07 -7.89 -17.74
CA PRO A 269 -9.80 -8.61 -17.84
C PRO A 269 -8.60 -7.65 -17.94
N PHE A 270 -8.76 -6.57 -18.71
CA PHE A 270 -7.73 -5.57 -18.90
C PHE A 270 -7.41 -4.80 -17.62
N ILE A 271 -8.44 -4.32 -16.90
CA ILE A 271 -8.28 -3.62 -15.61
C ILE A 271 -7.55 -4.51 -14.61
N ARG A 272 -7.98 -5.77 -14.44
CA ARG A 272 -7.29 -6.71 -13.54
C ARG A 272 -5.82 -6.90 -13.92
N LYS A 273 -5.53 -7.07 -15.21
CA LYS A 273 -4.14 -7.19 -15.69
C LYS A 273 -3.32 -5.93 -15.44
N ALA A 274 -3.89 -4.75 -15.66
CA ALA A 274 -3.21 -3.48 -15.46
C ALA A 274 -2.89 -3.23 -13.97
N ILE A 275 -3.85 -3.47 -13.07
CA ILE A 275 -3.63 -3.39 -11.62
C ILE A 275 -2.56 -4.39 -11.17
N ASN A 276 -2.56 -5.63 -11.69
CA ASN A 276 -1.51 -6.60 -11.39
C ASN A 276 -0.13 -6.11 -11.80
N ASN A 277 0.00 -5.47 -12.96
CA ASN A 277 1.27 -4.90 -13.41
C ASN A 277 1.74 -3.76 -12.49
N ILE A 278 0.82 -2.91 -12.01
CA ILE A 278 1.12 -1.86 -11.03
C ILE A 278 1.66 -2.50 -9.75
N PHE A 279 1.00 -3.55 -9.24
CA PHE A 279 1.48 -4.28 -8.06
C PHE A 279 2.85 -4.93 -8.28
N TYR A 280 3.10 -5.53 -9.44
CA TYR A 280 4.43 -6.12 -9.72
C TYR A 280 5.53 -5.06 -9.73
N ARG A 281 5.29 -3.91 -10.40
CA ARG A 281 6.24 -2.80 -10.41
C ARG A 281 6.47 -2.27 -8.99
N PHE A 282 5.41 -2.12 -8.21
CA PHE A 282 5.50 -1.68 -6.82
C PHE A 282 6.30 -2.65 -5.94
N ILE A 283 6.01 -3.96 -5.99
CA ILE A 283 6.63 -4.96 -5.09
C ILE A 283 8.10 -5.24 -5.45
N PHE A 284 8.44 -5.20 -6.74
CA PHE A 284 9.72 -5.71 -7.23
C PHE A 284 10.66 -4.63 -7.79
N GLU A 285 10.16 -3.45 -8.13
CA GLU A 285 10.96 -2.40 -8.79
C GLU A 285 11.04 -1.12 -7.97
N THR A 286 9.90 -0.51 -7.61
CA THR A 286 9.89 0.85 -7.06
C THR A 286 9.72 0.95 -5.55
N GLU A 287 8.98 0.01 -4.93
CA GLU A 287 8.54 0.06 -3.52
C GLU A 287 7.85 1.38 -3.08
N LYS A 288 7.49 2.25 -4.04
CA LYS A 288 6.77 3.51 -3.84
C LYS A 288 5.62 3.59 -4.84
N HIS A 289 4.42 3.81 -4.34
CA HIS A 289 3.20 4.11 -5.10
C HIS A 289 2.09 4.58 -4.13
N ASN A 290 1.44 5.71 -4.40
CA ASN A 290 0.50 6.33 -3.45
C ASN A 290 -0.87 5.66 -3.41
N GLY A 291 -1.34 5.08 -4.53
CA GLY A 291 -2.69 4.54 -4.66
C GLY A 291 -2.90 3.05 -4.38
N ILE A 292 -1.99 2.37 -3.66
CA ILE A 292 -2.10 0.91 -3.44
C ILE A 292 -3.34 0.56 -2.60
N ALA A 293 -3.64 1.35 -1.56
CA ALA A 293 -4.79 1.13 -0.69
C ALA A 293 -6.11 1.22 -1.47
N GLU A 294 -6.30 2.24 -2.29
CA GLU A 294 -7.52 2.46 -3.06
C GLU A 294 -7.72 1.39 -4.14
N LEU A 295 -6.64 0.95 -4.79
CA LEU A 295 -6.68 -0.18 -5.73
C LEU A 295 -7.10 -1.47 -5.02
N LEU A 296 -6.62 -1.70 -3.80
CA LEU A 296 -7.03 -2.85 -2.98
C LEU A 296 -8.49 -2.77 -2.54
N GLU A 297 -9.03 -1.59 -2.20
CA GLU A 297 -10.47 -1.45 -1.90
C GLU A 297 -11.35 -1.87 -3.08
N ILE A 298 -10.97 -1.43 -4.29
CA ILE A 298 -11.68 -1.83 -5.52
C ILE A 298 -11.59 -3.34 -5.71
N LEU A 299 -10.39 -3.90 -5.55
CA LEU A 299 -10.17 -5.34 -5.68
C LEU A 299 -10.95 -6.13 -4.62
N GLY A 300 -11.04 -5.67 -3.39
CA GLY A 300 -11.84 -6.31 -2.34
C GLY A 300 -13.32 -6.45 -2.76
N SER A 301 -13.90 -5.38 -3.31
CA SER A 301 -15.26 -5.44 -3.87
C SER A 301 -15.37 -6.40 -5.06
N ILE A 302 -14.36 -6.44 -5.93
CA ILE A 302 -14.30 -7.34 -7.09
C ILE A 302 -14.20 -8.81 -6.64
N ILE A 303 -13.36 -9.11 -5.65
CA ILE A 303 -13.13 -10.46 -5.10
C ILE A 303 -14.43 -10.99 -4.48
N ASN A 304 -15.13 -10.15 -3.72
CA ASN A 304 -16.43 -10.52 -3.17
C ASN A 304 -17.46 -10.87 -4.27
N GLY A 305 -17.33 -10.26 -5.45
CA GLY A 305 -18.15 -10.55 -6.63
C GLY A 305 -17.74 -11.78 -7.44
N PHE A 306 -16.68 -12.52 -7.08
CA PHE A 306 -16.25 -13.69 -7.85
C PHE A 306 -17.26 -14.84 -7.78
N ALA A 307 -17.47 -15.47 -8.93
CA ALA A 307 -18.27 -16.68 -9.04
C ALA A 307 -17.50 -17.89 -8.51
N LEU A 308 -18.22 -18.83 -7.91
CA LEU A 308 -17.69 -20.11 -7.47
C LEU A 308 -17.99 -21.18 -8.54
N PRO A 309 -17.06 -22.12 -8.80
CA PRO A 309 -15.71 -22.22 -8.23
C PRO A 309 -14.77 -21.09 -8.72
N LEU A 310 -13.83 -20.68 -7.87
CA LEU A 310 -12.84 -19.66 -8.21
C LEU A 310 -12.01 -20.10 -9.43
N LYS A 311 -11.87 -19.20 -10.41
CA LYS A 311 -11.01 -19.41 -11.56
C LYS A 311 -9.54 -19.45 -11.17
N GLU A 312 -8.75 -20.22 -11.93
CA GLU A 312 -7.31 -20.36 -11.70
C GLU A 312 -6.56 -19.02 -11.78
N GLU A 313 -6.98 -18.12 -12.68
CA GLU A 313 -6.41 -16.76 -12.77
C GLU A 313 -6.53 -15.96 -11.45
N HIS A 314 -7.61 -16.19 -10.68
CA HIS A 314 -7.83 -15.51 -9.40
C HIS A 314 -6.97 -16.12 -8.29
N LYS A 315 -6.77 -17.45 -8.30
CA LYS A 315 -5.86 -18.15 -7.38
C LYS A 315 -4.41 -17.72 -7.61
N LEU A 316 -3.99 -17.63 -8.88
CA LEU A 316 -2.67 -17.11 -9.23
C LEU A 316 -2.50 -15.64 -8.81
N PHE A 317 -3.55 -14.82 -8.93
CA PHE A 317 -3.52 -13.44 -8.45
C PHE A 317 -3.28 -13.34 -6.93
N LEU A 318 -3.98 -14.15 -6.13
CA LEU A 318 -3.74 -14.25 -4.68
C LEU A 318 -2.27 -14.58 -4.37
N VAL A 319 -1.75 -15.64 -4.99
CA VAL A 319 -0.40 -16.17 -4.67
C VAL A 319 0.72 -15.28 -5.19
N ARG A 320 0.56 -14.67 -6.38
CA ARG A 320 1.64 -13.94 -7.05
C ARG A 320 1.64 -12.44 -6.78
N ALA A 321 0.47 -11.85 -6.48
CA ALA A 321 0.36 -10.41 -6.25
C ALA A 321 -0.04 -10.09 -4.81
N LEU A 322 -1.17 -10.61 -4.30
CA LEU A 322 -1.65 -10.21 -2.97
C LEU A 322 -0.74 -10.67 -1.82
N ILE A 323 -0.35 -11.94 -1.77
CA ILE A 323 0.54 -12.41 -0.70
C ILE A 323 1.88 -11.66 -0.72
N PRO A 324 2.56 -11.45 -1.87
CA PRO A 324 3.79 -10.66 -1.91
C PRO A 324 3.64 -9.17 -1.59
N LEU A 325 2.44 -8.58 -1.61
CA LEU A 325 2.22 -7.19 -1.16
C LEU A 325 2.51 -6.98 0.33
N HIS A 326 2.66 -8.04 1.11
CA HIS A 326 3.13 -7.94 2.50
C HIS A 326 4.64 -7.69 2.60
N LYS A 327 5.40 -7.80 1.51
CA LYS A 327 6.86 -7.65 1.51
C LYS A 327 7.33 -6.20 1.73
N PRO A 328 6.81 -5.17 1.04
CA PRO A 328 7.29 -3.79 1.17
C PRO A 328 7.23 -3.24 2.61
N LYS A 329 8.09 -2.26 2.91
CA LYS A 329 8.19 -1.67 4.26
C LYS A 329 6.96 -0.82 4.60
N CYS A 330 6.42 -0.09 3.63
CA CYS A 330 5.25 0.78 3.75
C CYS A 330 3.90 0.04 3.81
N VAL A 331 3.88 -1.24 4.22
CA VAL A 331 2.64 -2.03 4.28
C VAL A 331 1.59 -1.40 5.19
N THR A 332 1.99 -0.64 6.20
CA THR A 332 1.11 0.05 7.15
C THR A 332 0.03 0.87 6.44
N MET A 333 0.39 1.54 5.34
CA MET A 333 -0.49 2.42 4.55
C MET A 333 -1.68 1.70 3.90
N TYR A 334 -1.57 0.39 3.64
CA TYR A 334 -2.56 -0.37 2.87
C TYR A 334 -2.91 -1.74 3.47
N HIS A 335 -2.38 -2.06 4.66
CA HIS A 335 -2.51 -3.38 5.29
C HIS A 335 -3.98 -3.75 5.53
N GLN A 336 -4.81 -2.81 6.01
CA GLN A 336 -6.21 -3.11 6.30
C GLN A 336 -6.97 -3.56 5.04
N GLN A 337 -6.75 -2.87 3.92
CA GLN A 337 -7.36 -3.18 2.63
C GLN A 337 -6.81 -4.51 2.07
N LEU A 338 -5.54 -4.81 2.32
CA LEU A 338 -4.91 -6.07 1.95
C LEU A 338 -5.46 -7.25 2.75
N SER A 339 -5.51 -7.14 4.09
CA SER A 339 -6.10 -8.13 5.00
C SER A 339 -7.53 -8.45 4.59
N TYR A 340 -8.34 -7.42 4.31
CA TYR A 340 -9.69 -7.60 3.78
C TYR A 340 -9.71 -8.44 2.50
N CYS A 341 -8.85 -8.13 1.51
CA CYS A 341 -8.76 -8.91 0.28
C CYS A 341 -8.37 -10.38 0.53
N ILE A 342 -7.41 -10.62 1.42
CA ILE A 342 -6.93 -11.96 1.77
C ILE A 342 -8.03 -12.77 2.45
N THR A 343 -8.69 -12.20 3.47
CA THR A 343 -9.79 -12.84 4.19
C THR A 343 -10.96 -13.15 3.25
N GLN A 344 -11.33 -12.24 2.34
CA GLN A 344 -12.37 -12.51 1.34
C GLN A 344 -12.03 -13.68 0.42
N PHE A 345 -10.76 -13.91 0.08
CA PHE A 345 -10.36 -15.08 -0.71
C PHE A 345 -10.56 -16.38 0.06
N VAL A 346 -10.20 -16.40 1.34
CA VAL A 346 -10.34 -17.57 2.22
C VAL A 346 -11.81 -17.89 2.47
N GLU A 347 -12.66 -16.88 2.68
CA GLU A 347 -14.11 -17.06 2.80
C GLU A 347 -14.75 -17.68 1.55
N LYS A 348 -14.25 -17.33 0.36
CA LYS A 348 -14.76 -17.86 -0.92
C LYS A 348 -14.33 -19.30 -1.19
N ASP A 349 -13.11 -19.67 -0.81
CA ASP A 349 -12.57 -21.02 -0.96
C ASP A 349 -11.63 -21.34 0.23
N ALA A 350 -12.16 -22.00 1.26
CA ALA A 350 -11.44 -22.29 2.49
C ALA A 350 -10.14 -23.09 2.29
N LYS A 351 -10.00 -23.81 1.16
CA LYS A 351 -8.76 -24.53 0.82
C LYS A 351 -7.57 -23.61 0.60
N LEU A 352 -7.82 -22.32 0.35
CA LEU A 352 -6.77 -21.32 0.18
C LEU A 352 -6.13 -20.91 1.51
N ALA A 353 -6.73 -21.24 2.66
CA ALA A 353 -6.20 -20.90 3.98
C ALA A 353 -4.76 -21.41 4.20
N ASP A 354 -4.47 -22.68 3.88
CA ASP A 354 -3.10 -23.24 4.00
C ASP A 354 -2.09 -22.46 3.14
N THR A 355 -2.49 -22.07 1.92
CA THR A 355 -1.63 -21.31 1.01
C THR A 355 -1.36 -19.90 1.54
N VAL A 356 -2.40 -19.22 2.05
CA VAL A 356 -2.29 -17.88 2.64
C VAL A 356 -1.41 -17.90 3.89
N ILE A 357 -1.68 -18.80 4.84
CA ILE A 357 -0.93 -18.89 6.09
C ILE A 357 0.55 -19.18 5.81
N ARG A 358 0.87 -20.12 4.91
CA ARG A 358 2.27 -20.37 4.50
C ARG A 358 2.90 -19.15 3.82
N GLY A 359 2.11 -18.40 3.05
CA GLY A 359 2.53 -17.15 2.43
C GLY A 359 2.92 -16.08 3.45
N LEU A 360 2.08 -15.87 4.47
CA LEU A 360 2.35 -14.95 5.58
C LEU A 360 3.59 -15.39 6.36
N LEU A 361 3.70 -16.68 6.69
CA LEU A 361 4.88 -17.25 7.37
C LEU A 361 6.17 -17.07 6.56
N LYS A 362 6.10 -17.14 5.23
CA LYS A 362 7.26 -16.92 4.35
C LYS A 362 7.76 -15.47 4.41
N TYR A 363 6.86 -14.50 4.54
CA TYR A 363 7.19 -13.07 4.59
C TYR A 363 7.14 -12.50 6.01
N TRP A 364 7.20 -13.36 7.03
CA TRP A 364 7.10 -12.95 8.43
C TRP A 364 8.15 -11.89 8.78
N PRO A 365 7.77 -10.74 9.35
CA PRO A 365 8.71 -9.68 9.74
C PRO A 365 9.60 -10.13 10.89
N ILE A 366 10.91 -9.95 10.77
CA ILE A 366 11.88 -10.30 11.82
C ILE A 366 12.52 -9.04 12.43
N THR A 367 12.53 -7.92 11.69
CA THR A 367 13.22 -6.68 12.08
C THR A 367 12.28 -5.51 12.36
N ASN A 368 10.97 -5.68 12.18
CA ASN A 368 9.96 -4.63 12.38
C ASN A 368 8.80 -5.17 13.21
N SER A 369 8.79 -4.84 14.50
CA SER A 369 7.80 -5.32 15.48
C SER A 369 6.40 -4.77 15.21
N SER A 370 6.26 -3.53 14.72
CA SER A 370 4.96 -2.97 14.33
C SER A 370 4.33 -3.81 13.22
N LYS A 371 5.10 -4.11 12.18
CA LYS A 371 4.68 -4.98 11.08
C LYS A 371 4.37 -6.41 11.54
N GLU A 372 5.13 -6.94 12.51
CA GLU A 372 4.84 -8.24 13.11
C GLU A 372 3.48 -8.27 13.84
N VAL A 373 3.14 -7.20 14.57
CA VAL A 373 1.82 -7.03 15.20
C VAL A 373 0.70 -6.97 14.15
N MET A 374 0.91 -6.30 13.02
CA MET A 374 -0.05 -6.29 11.90
C MET A 374 -0.28 -7.68 11.32
N PHE A 375 0.79 -8.44 11.07
CA PHE A 375 0.71 -9.83 10.59
C PHE A 375 -0.03 -10.74 11.56
N LEU A 376 0.18 -10.57 12.87
CA LEU A 376 -0.57 -11.31 13.89
C LEU A 376 -2.07 -10.97 13.85
N GLY A 377 -2.41 -9.71 13.56
CA GLY A 377 -3.80 -9.29 13.36
C GLY A 377 -4.46 -9.91 12.15
N GLU A 378 -3.81 -9.85 10.98
CA GLU A 378 -4.31 -10.51 9.77
C GLU A 378 -4.40 -12.03 9.94
N LEU A 379 -3.40 -12.64 10.58
CA LEU A 379 -3.40 -14.07 10.87
C LEU A 379 -4.61 -14.49 11.72
N GLU A 380 -5.01 -13.67 12.71
CA GLU A 380 -6.23 -13.92 13.49
C GLU A 380 -7.47 -13.94 12.59
N GLU A 381 -7.65 -12.94 11.72
CA GLU A 381 -8.77 -12.87 10.78
C GLU A 381 -8.82 -14.07 9.83
N VAL A 382 -7.65 -14.49 9.31
CA VAL A 382 -7.54 -15.66 8.43
C VAL A 382 -7.86 -16.95 9.18
N LEU A 383 -7.40 -17.10 10.42
CA LEU A 383 -7.69 -18.27 11.26
C LEU A 383 -9.18 -18.35 11.64
N GLU A 384 -9.84 -17.22 11.84
CA GLU A 384 -11.29 -17.15 12.06
C GLU A 384 -12.07 -17.77 10.89
N ALA A 385 -11.66 -17.51 9.66
CA ALA A 385 -12.26 -18.08 8.45
C ALA A 385 -11.78 -19.51 8.13
N THR A 386 -10.80 -20.06 8.87
CA THR A 386 -10.16 -21.34 8.57
C THR A 386 -10.95 -22.53 9.13
N GLN A 387 -11.12 -23.57 8.30
CA GLN A 387 -11.73 -24.84 8.70
C GLN A 387 -10.70 -25.82 9.29
N GLY A 388 -11.14 -26.70 10.20
CA GLY A 388 -10.25 -27.62 10.93
C GLY A 388 -9.34 -28.49 10.05
N ALA A 389 -9.85 -29.00 8.92
CA ALA A 389 -9.05 -29.81 7.99
C ALA A 389 -7.90 -29.03 7.34
N GLU A 390 -8.11 -27.74 7.01
CA GLU A 390 -7.08 -26.89 6.41
C GLU A 390 -6.12 -26.37 7.49
N PHE A 391 -6.62 -26.10 8.70
CA PHE A 391 -5.79 -25.77 9.86
C PHE A 391 -4.77 -26.87 10.17
N GLN A 392 -5.17 -28.15 10.14
CA GLN A 392 -4.27 -29.28 10.40
C GLN A 392 -3.09 -29.36 9.42
N ARG A 393 -3.23 -28.85 8.19
CA ARG A 393 -2.14 -28.83 7.21
C ARG A 393 -1.05 -27.83 7.57
N CYS A 394 -1.41 -26.70 8.15
CA CYS A 394 -0.50 -25.59 8.44
C CYS A 394 -0.16 -25.41 9.93
N MET A 395 -0.84 -26.10 10.87
CA MET A 395 -0.67 -25.89 12.30
C MET A 395 0.76 -26.06 12.80
N VAL A 396 1.54 -27.03 12.29
CA VAL A 396 2.91 -27.26 12.77
C VAL A 396 3.84 -26.08 12.45
N PRO A 397 4.00 -25.64 11.18
CA PRO A 397 4.82 -24.47 10.88
C PRO A 397 4.26 -23.18 11.51
N LEU A 398 2.93 -23.04 11.58
CA LEU A 398 2.28 -21.90 12.22
C LEU A 398 2.66 -21.80 13.71
N PHE A 399 2.47 -22.87 14.48
CA PHE A 399 2.72 -22.83 15.92
C PHE A 399 4.20 -22.79 16.30
N ARG A 400 5.10 -23.18 15.38
CA ARG A 400 6.53 -22.87 15.54
C ARG A 400 6.81 -21.38 15.47
N GLN A 401 6.12 -20.65 14.59
CA GLN A 401 6.27 -19.20 14.51
C GLN A 401 5.58 -18.51 15.70
N ILE A 402 4.36 -18.92 16.06
CA ILE A 402 3.68 -18.44 17.29
C ILE A 402 4.54 -18.65 18.53
N GLY A 403 5.20 -19.82 18.67
CA GLY A 403 6.14 -20.07 19.77
C GLY A 403 7.30 -19.08 19.83
N ARG A 404 7.79 -18.59 18.68
CA ARG A 404 8.80 -17.51 18.64
C ARG A 404 8.22 -16.17 19.06
N CYS A 405 7.03 -15.82 18.59
CA CYS A 405 6.37 -14.57 18.94
C CYS A 405 6.00 -14.49 20.43
N LEU A 406 5.62 -15.62 21.05
CA LEU A 406 5.38 -15.73 22.49
C LEU A 406 6.63 -15.39 23.32
N ASN A 407 7.82 -15.76 22.83
CA ASN A 407 9.11 -15.48 23.48
C ASN A 407 9.74 -14.15 23.01
N SER A 408 9.02 -13.34 22.25
CA SER A 408 9.52 -12.02 21.83
C SER A 408 9.72 -11.13 23.05
N SER A 409 10.88 -10.49 23.15
CA SER A 409 11.14 -9.47 24.18
C SER A 409 10.30 -8.21 23.97
N HIS A 410 9.72 -8.02 22.79
CA HIS A 410 8.84 -6.91 22.47
C HIS A 410 7.42 -7.19 22.97
N PHE A 411 7.01 -6.52 24.04
CA PHE A 411 5.76 -6.85 24.74
C PHE A 411 4.51 -6.83 23.83
N GLN A 412 4.39 -5.88 22.89
CA GLN A 412 3.22 -5.82 22.00
C GLN A 412 3.10 -7.06 21.09
N VAL A 413 4.22 -7.67 20.69
CA VAL A 413 4.22 -8.87 19.86
C VAL A 413 3.77 -10.07 20.69
N ALA A 414 4.35 -10.25 21.88
CA ALA A 414 3.99 -11.33 22.79
C ALA A 414 2.52 -11.23 23.25
N GLU A 415 2.08 -10.03 23.66
CA GLU A 415 0.70 -9.75 24.05
C GLU A 415 -0.29 -10.01 22.91
N ARG A 416 -0.04 -9.46 21.71
CA ARG A 416 -0.91 -9.69 20.54
C ARG A 416 -1.03 -11.17 20.18
N THR A 417 0.06 -11.92 20.34
CA THR A 417 0.11 -13.37 20.11
C THR A 417 -0.72 -14.12 21.15
N LEU A 418 -0.62 -13.77 22.43
CA LEU A 418 -1.40 -14.39 23.51
C LEU A 418 -2.90 -14.13 23.36
N PHE A 419 -3.30 -13.00 22.79
CA PHE A 419 -4.72 -12.70 22.52
C PHE A 419 -5.38 -13.61 21.49
N LEU A 420 -4.63 -14.40 20.71
CA LEU A 420 -5.23 -15.43 19.84
C LEU A 420 -6.10 -16.44 20.62
N TRP A 421 -5.82 -16.67 21.90
CA TRP A 421 -6.62 -17.56 22.76
C TRP A 421 -7.93 -16.94 23.25
N ASN A 422 -8.09 -15.62 23.14
CA ASN A 422 -9.35 -14.96 23.50
C ASN A 422 -10.44 -15.20 22.48
N ASN A 423 -10.06 -15.49 21.24
CA ASN A 423 -10.99 -15.85 20.18
C ASN A 423 -11.48 -17.30 20.36
N ASP A 424 -12.80 -17.49 20.46
CA ASP A 424 -13.42 -18.78 20.73
C ASP A 424 -13.17 -19.82 19.64
N HIS A 425 -13.25 -19.42 18.37
CA HIS A 425 -13.04 -20.33 17.24
C HIS A 425 -11.59 -20.80 17.17
N ILE A 426 -10.64 -19.86 17.23
CA ILE A 426 -9.21 -20.15 17.22
C ILE A 426 -8.84 -21.02 18.44
N ARG A 427 -9.31 -20.66 19.64
CA ARG A 427 -9.10 -21.47 20.84
C ARG A 427 -9.62 -22.89 20.67
N ASN A 428 -10.79 -23.07 20.07
CA ASN A 428 -11.35 -24.41 19.81
C ASN A 428 -10.50 -25.22 18.84
N LEU A 429 -10.02 -24.61 17.74
CA LEU A 429 -9.10 -25.26 16.80
C LEU A 429 -7.80 -25.70 17.48
N ILE A 430 -7.25 -24.85 18.35
CA ILE A 430 -6.04 -25.14 19.12
C ILE A 430 -6.27 -26.31 20.08
N THR A 431 -7.33 -26.24 20.89
CA THR A 431 -7.64 -27.26 21.91
C THR A 431 -7.95 -28.63 21.31
N GLN A 432 -8.60 -28.68 20.14
CA GLN A 432 -8.84 -29.93 19.42
C GLN A 432 -7.55 -30.59 18.91
N ASN A 433 -6.53 -29.78 18.58
CA ASN A 433 -5.24 -30.26 18.05
C ASN A 433 -4.10 -30.16 19.08
N ARG A 434 -4.43 -30.05 20.37
CA ARG A 434 -3.48 -29.84 21.49
C ARG A 434 -2.35 -30.86 21.56
N LYS A 435 -2.59 -32.12 21.18
CA LYS A 435 -1.57 -33.20 21.19
C LYS A 435 -0.36 -32.87 20.32
N VAL A 436 -0.56 -32.07 19.26
CA VAL A 436 0.52 -31.61 18.38
C VAL A 436 0.98 -30.21 18.75
N ILE A 437 0.03 -29.32 19.08
CA ILE A 437 0.33 -27.90 19.32
C ILE A 437 1.04 -27.67 20.64
N LEU A 438 0.55 -28.26 21.73
CA LEU A 438 1.06 -27.99 23.08
C LEU A 438 2.56 -28.30 23.18
N PRO A 439 3.07 -29.48 22.75
CA PRO A 439 4.51 -29.74 22.81
C PRO A 439 5.39 -28.75 22.01
N ILE A 440 4.83 -28.08 20.99
CA ILE A 440 5.57 -27.09 20.19
C ILE A 440 5.73 -25.76 20.94
N ILE A 441 4.67 -25.30 21.60
CA ILE A 441 4.65 -23.99 22.28
C ILE A 441 4.96 -24.08 23.77
N PHE A 442 4.93 -25.27 24.37
CA PHE A 442 5.15 -25.45 25.81
C PHE A 442 6.48 -24.84 26.30
N PRO A 443 7.62 -25.05 25.63
CA PRO A 443 8.88 -24.42 26.05
C PRO A 443 8.82 -22.89 26.01
N ALA A 444 8.03 -22.33 25.09
CA ALA A 444 7.83 -20.90 24.99
C ALA A 444 7.02 -20.39 26.21
N LEU A 445 5.90 -21.05 26.51
CA LEU A 445 5.06 -20.70 27.66
C LEU A 445 5.83 -20.77 29.00
N GLU A 446 6.61 -21.83 29.24
CA GLU A 446 7.38 -21.96 30.49
C GLU A 446 8.43 -20.85 30.65
N ARG A 447 9.26 -20.62 29.63
CA ARG A 447 10.28 -19.55 29.65
C ARG A 447 9.64 -18.18 29.85
N ASN A 448 8.52 -17.93 29.18
CA ASN A 448 7.81 -16.65 29.29
C ASN A 448 7.27 -16.42 30.71
N THR A 449 6.80 -17.47 31.41
CA THR A 449 6.39 -17.34 32.82
C THR A 449 7.52 -17.13 33.81
N ARG A 450 8.72 -17.63 33.51
CA ARG A 450 9.89 -17.51 34.40
C ARG A 450 10.59 -16.15 34.22
N ASP A 451 10.79 -15.73 32.97
CA ASP A 451 11.81 -14.73 32.62
C ASP A 451 11.30 -13.49 31.88
N HIS A 452 10.02 -13.41 31.51
CA HIS A 452 9.53 -12.25 30.75
C HIS A 452 9.45 -11.00 31.63
N TRP A 453 10.06 -9.89 31.19
CA TRP A 453 10.16 -8.68 32.00
C TRP A 453 8.81 -7.98 32.25
N ASN A 454 7.83 -8.16 31.36
CA ASN A 454 6.51 -7.52 31.44
C ASN A 454 5.50 -8.42 32.18
N GLN A 455 4.94 -7.92 33.28
CA GLN A 455 3.99 -8.64 34.14
C GLN A 455 2.64 -8.97 33.45
N ALA A 456 2.15 -8.11 32.55
CA ALA A 456 0.91 -8.38 31.82
C ALA A 456 1.06 -9.58 30.89
N VAL A 457 2.20 -9.66 30.17
CA VAL A 457 2.53 -10.81 29.33
C VAL A 457 2.67 -12.09 30.16
N GLN A 458 3.30 -12.03 31.34
CA GLN A 458 3.37 -13.19 32.25
C GLN A 458 1.96 -13.66 32.66
N SER A 459 1.08 -12.73 33.06
CA SER A 459 -0.30 -13.02 33.46
C SER A 459 -1.12 -13.65 32.33
N LEU A 460 -1.03 -13.10 31.11
CA LEU A 460 -1.67 -13.67 29.92
C LEU A 460 -1.13 -15.07 29.59
N THR A 461 0.17 -15.29 29.77
CA THR A 461 0.79 -16.61 29.58
C THR A 461 0.27 -17.63 30.59
N LEU A 462 0.11 -17.25 31.86
CA LEU A 462 -0.49 -18.12 32.88
C LEU A 462 -1.94 -18.49 32.52
N ASN A 463 -2.71 -17.56 31.97
CA ASN A 463 -4.06 -17.85 31.48
C ASN A 463 -4.04 -18.89 30.35
N VAL A 464 -3.13 -18.75 29.37
CA VAL A 464 -2.98 -19.73 28.29
C VAL A 464 -2.55 -21.10 28.80
N ARG A 465 -1.60 -21.15 29.75
CA ARG A 465 -1.18 -22.40 30.42
C ARG A 465 -2.38 -23.07 31.09
N LYS A 466 -3.19 -22.31 31.82
CA LYS A 466 -4.39 -22.81 32.48
C LYS A 466 -5.38 -23.42 31.47
N ILE A 467 -5.61 -22.78 30.33
CA ILE A 467 -6.48 -23.33 29.26
C ILE A 467 -6.02 -24.73 28.83
N PHE A 468 -4.71 -24.96 28.68
CA PHE A 468 -4.18 -26.28 28.32
C PHE A 468 -4.23 -27.29 29.46
N SER A 469 -3.93 -26.87 30.70
CA SER A 469 -4.02 -27.69 31.90
C SER A 469 -5.46 -28.19 32.13
N ASP A 470 -6.43 -27.29 32.03
CA ASP A 470 -7.86 -27.59 32.18
C ASP A 470 -8.37 -28.52 31.07
N ALA A 471 -7.78 -28.45 29.87
CA ALA A 471 -8.15 -29.30 28.74
C ALA A 471 -7.56 -30.71 28.79
N ASP A 472 -6.33 -30.87 29.29
CA ASP A 472 -5.60 -32.14 29.31
C ASP A 472 -4.42 -32.12 30.29
N GLN A 473 -4.71 -32.34 31.58
CA GLN A 473 -3.68 -32.31 32.63
C GLN A 473 -2.55 -33.32 32.39
N ALA A 474 -2.87 -34.54 31.95
CA ALA A 474 -1.88 -35.58 31.74
C ALA A 474 -0.87 -35.20 30.63
N LEU A 475 -1.36 -34.65 29.51
CA LEU A 475 -0.48 -34.16 28.45
C LEU A 475 0.34 -32.95 28.90
N PHE A 476 -0.24 -32.08 29.72
CA PHE A 476 0.47 -30.92 30.28
C PHE A 476 1.64 -31.37 31.16
N ASP A 477 1.41 -32.32 32.06
CA ASP A 477 2.44 -32.87 32.95
C ASP A 477 3.54 -33.60 32.15
N GLU A 478 3.18 -34.34 31.10
CA GLU A 478 4.15 -34.97 30.18
C GLU A 478 5.04 -33.92 29.49
N CYS A 479 4.45 -32.82 29.02
CA CYS A 479 5.21 -31.73 28.40
C CYS A 479 6.15 -31.04 29.40
N LEU A 480 5.74 -30.92 30.67
CA LEU A 480 6.56 -30.35 31.74
C LEU A 480 7.80 -31.22 32.01
N VAL A 481 7.61 -32.52 32.21
CA VAL A 481 8.72 -33.47 32.41
C VAL A 481 9.70 -33.41 31.24
N LYS A 482 9.17 -33.46 30.02
CA LYS A 482 10.00 -33.40 28.80
C LYS A 482 10.77 -32.08 28.70
N PHE A 483 10.14 -30.96 29.07
CA PHE A 483 10.80 -29.66 29.06
C PHE A 483 11.98 -29.62 30.04
N ASP A 484 11.80 -30.12 31.27
CA ASP A 484 12.87 -30.19 32.27
C ASP A 484 14.02 -31.12 31.79
N GLU A 485 13.70 -32.26 31.18
CA GLU A 485 14.69 -33.15 30.55
C GLU A 485 15.48 -32.46 29.42
N ASP A 486 14.78 -31.73 28.55
CA ASP A 486 15.39 -30.98 27.44
C ASP A 486 16.27 -29.83 27.96
N GLU A 487 15.88 -29.14 29.06
CA GLU A 487 16.71 -28.11 29.70
C GLU A 487 18.02 -28.67 30.28
N VAL A 488 17.95 -29.82 30.96
CA VAL A 488 19.15 -30.49 31.49
C VAL A 488 20.07 -30.89 30.34
N LYS A 489 19.51 -31.48 29.28
CA LYS A 489 20.27 -31.88 28.10
C LYS A 489 20.89 -30.68 27.37
N GLU A 490 20.16 -29.58 27.24
CA GLU A 490 20.68 -28.34 26.64
C GLU A 490 21.86 -27.80 27.44
N ARG A 491 21.76 -27.78 28.77
CA ARG A 491 22.86 -27.40 29.68
C ARG A 491 24.09 -28.29 29.51
N GLU A 492 23.92 -29.61 29.50
CA GLU A 492 25.03 -30.53 29.26
C GLU A 492 25.70 -30.31 27.90
N THR A 493 24.92 -30.04 26.84
CA THR A 493 25.48 -29.75 25.51
C THR A 493 26.21 -28.40 25.48
N HIS A 494 25.77 -27.43 26.26
CA HIS A 494 26.47 -26.15 26.42
C HIS A 494 27.81 -26.35 27.13
N GLU A 495 27.83 -27.05 28.26
CA GLU A 495 29.05 -27.36 29.02
C GLU A 495 30.06 -28.18 28.21
N LYS A 496 29.58 -29.16 27.42
CA LYS A 496 30.41 -29.93 26.48
C LYS A 496 31.02 -29.04 25.41
N ARG A 497 30.27 -28.07 24.87
CA ARG A 497 30.76 -27.10 23.88
C ARG A 497 31.82 -26.18 24.51
N GLU A 498 31.56 -25.62 25.68
CA GLU A 498 32.52 -24.77 26.40
C GLU A 498 33.81 -25.51 26.73
N SER A 499 33.70 -26.75 27.22
CA SER A 499 34.87 -27.59 27.50
C SER A 499 35.69 -27.89 26.24
N THR A 500 35.02 -28.07 25.11
CA THR A 500 35.69 -28.28 23.80
C THR A 500 36.41 -27.01 23.35
N TRP A 501 35.78 -25.84 23.47
CA TRP A 501 36.38 -24.55 23.16
C TRP A 501 37.58 -24.23 24.05
N LYS A 502 37.45 -24.43 25.36
CA LYS A 502 38.55 -24.25 26.32
C LYS A 502 39.75 -25.13 25.99
N ARG A 503 39.51 -26.40 25.64
CA ARG A 503 40.58 -27.30 25.19
C ARG A 503 41.25 -26.81 23.91
N LEU A 504 40.50 -26.24 22.96
CA LEU A 504 41.07 -25.66 21.74
C LEU A 504 41.93 -24.43 22.04
N GLU A 505 41.47 -23.56 22.93
CA GLU A 505 42.21 -22.39 23.41
C GLU A 505 43.51 -22.80 24.12
N ASP A 506 43.47 -23.79 25.00
CA ASP A 506 44.65 -24.32 25.71
C ASP A 506 45.69 -24.89 24.74
N VAL A 507 45.25 -25.63 23.71
CA VAL A 507 46.13 -26.16 22.66
C VAL A 507 46.73 -25.02 21.82
N ALA A 508 45.94 -23.99 21.49
CA ALA A 508 46.43 -22.82 20.76
C ALA A 508 47.46 -22.04 21.59
N ALA A 509 47.19 -21.78 22.87
CA ALA A 509 48.10 -21.10 23.78
C ALA A 509 49.42 -21.88 23.98
N SER A 510 49.33 -23.20 24.12
CA SER A 510 50.52 -24.07 24.26
C SER A 510 51.40 -24.04 23.01
N LYS A 511 50.83 -23.91 21.80
CA LYS A 511 51.58 -23.76 20.54
C LYS A 511 52.21 -22.38 20.38
N VAL A 512 51.69 -21.33 21.02
CA VAL A 512 52.29 -19.99 21.01
C VAL A 512 53.47 -19.90 21.98
N ILE A 513 53.45 -20.67 23.08
CA ILE A 513 54.55 -20.73 24.06
C ILE A 513 55.72 -21.58 23.54
N ILE A 514 55.45 -22.59 22.71
CA ILE A 514 56.48 -23.36 22.01
C ILE A 514 56.83 -22.61 20.73
N ASN A 515 57.72 -21.63 20.83
CA ASN A 515 58.29 -20.91 19.70
C ASN A 515 59.26 -21.81 18.90
N GLU A 516 58.77 -22.92 18.35
CA GLU A 516 59.33 -23.50 17.14
C GLU A 516 58.48 -23.01 15.97
N ALA A 517 59.10 -22.23 15.09
CA ALA A 517 58.53 -21.82 13.82
C ALA A 517 58.22 -23.08 12.98
N VAL A 518 57.00 -23.60 13.11
CA VAL A 518 56.49 -24.62 12.20
C VAL A 518 56.13 -23.90 10.90
N LEU A 519 57.01 -24.04 9.91
CA LEU A 519 56.72 -23.73 8.51
C LEU A 519 55.39 -24.39 8.13
N VAL A 520 54.40 -23.57 7.81
CA VAL A 520 53.12 -24.00 7.25
C VAL A 520 53.40 -24.66 5.89
N SER A 521 53.52 -25.98 5.87
CA SER A 521 53.38 -26.75 4.64
C SER A 521 51.91 -26.65 4.22
N ARG A 522 51.67 -25.99 3.08
CA ARG A 522 50.35 -25.87 2.44
C ARG A 522 49.68 -27.24 2.37
N PHE A 523 48.67 -27.46 3.20
CA PHE A 523 47.74 -28.56 2.98
C PHE A 523 46.88 -28.22 1.77
N ALA A 524 47.14 -28.93 0.67
CA ALA A 524 46.23 -29.02 -0.45
C ALA A 524 44.92 -29.62 0.04
N SER A 525 43.82 -28.90 -0.24
CA SER A 525 42.46 -29.34 0.03
C SER A 525 42.13 -30.52 -0.89
N SER A 526 41.86 -31.69 -0.31
CA SER A 526 41.20 -32.78 -1.03
C SER A 526 40.28 -33.51 -0.08
N VAL A 527 39.07 -32.97 0.06
CA VAL A 527 37.90 -33.67 0.57
C VAL A 527 37.55 -34.76 -0.45
N ALA A 528 37.90 -36.00 -0.15
CA ALA A 528 37.41 -37.18 -0.88
C ALA A 528 36.26 -37.80 -0.09
N ILE A 529 35.05 -37.68 -0.66
CA ILE A 529 33.83 -38.32 -0.18
C ILE A 529 33.97 -39.83 -0.38
N ALA A 530 34.08 -40.60 0.70
CA ALA A 530 34.08 -42.05 0.66
C ALA A 530 32.64 -42.58 0.54
N THR A 531 32.29 -43.07 -0.65
CA THR A 531 31.11 -43.91 -0.87
C THR A 531 31.44 -45.36 -0.49
N SER A 532 30.60 -45.96 0.35
CA SER A 532 30.76 -47.35 0.78
C SER A 532 30.18 -48.30 -0.26
N THR A 533 31.02 -49.16 -0.84
CA THR A 533 30.58 -50.38 -1.53
C THR A 533 31.42 -51.56 -1.03
N LYS A 534 30.76 -52.50 -0.33
CA LYS A 534 31.35 -53.77 0.10
C LYS A 534 31.42 -54.73 -1.10
N PRO A 535 32.51 -55.48 -1.33
CA PRO A 535 32.48 -56.63 -2.20
C PRO A 535 32.08 -57.89 -1.43
N ARG A 536 31.17 -58.65 -2.05
CA ARG A 536 30.67 -59.96 -1.62
C ARG A 536 31.70 -61.02 -2.01
N ALA A 537 32.19 -61.78 -1.03
CA ALA A 537 33.08 -62.91 -1.25
C ALA A 537 32.34 -64.08 -1.91
N THR A 538 32.96 -64.61 -2.96
CA THR A 538 32.65 -65.90 -3.60
C THR A 538 33.44 -67.02 -2.92
N ALA A 539 32.77 -68.10 -2.56
CA ALA A 539 33.38 -69.42 -2.39
C ALA A 539 32.54 -70.41 -3.22
N GLY A 540 33.21 -71.10 -4.14
CA GLY A 540 32.62 -72.10 -5.01
C GLY A 540 32.85 -73.52 -4.51
N SER A 541 31.90 -74.39 -4.81
CA SER A 541 32.04 -75.62 -5.62
C SER A 541 30.69 -76.30 -5.67
#